data_AF-A0A2H0L630-F1
#
_entry.id   AF-A0A2H0L630-F1
#
_cell.length_a   1.000
_cell.length_b   1.000
_cell.length_c   1.000
_cell.angle_alpha   90.00
_cell.angle_beta   90.00
_cell.angle_gamma   90.00
#
_symmetry.space_group_name_H-M   'P 1'
#
loop_
_entity.id
_entity.type
_entity.pdbx_description
1 polymer ?
#
loop_
_entity_poly.entity_id
_entity_poly.type
_entity_poly.pdbx_seq_one_letter_code
_entity_poly.pdbx_strand_id
1 'polypeptide(L)'
;MPDDIPDREIIDLSLMSKTDLQQIPRKHLAEIIQARYHELFMLIKEELKTVHRDGMLPAGAVLTGGGVKIPGIIDLARETLNLPVQIGFPQNFEGVVDKIDDPSYATAIGLLIWGSRFEGAGRGLGLDLKNIDFSKAFNQAKSWVKSLLP
;
A
#
# COMPACT_ATOMS: atom_id res chain seq x y z
N MET A 1 4.35 -12.55 -13.11
CA MET A 1 3.15 -13.38 -13.32
C MET A 1 3.43 -14.83 -12.93
N PRO A 2 2.41 -15.67 -12.66
CA PRO A 2 2.58 -17.10 -12.43
C PRO A 2 3.35 -17.81 -13.55
N ASP A 3 3.21 -17.35 -14.79
CA ASP A 3 3.92 -17.88 -15.95
C ASP A 3 5.45 -17.64 -15.89
N ASP A 4 5.89 -16.63 -15.12
CA ASP A 4 7.32 -16.34 -14.92
C ASP A 4 7.95 -17.19 -13.81
N ILE A 5 7.16 -18.06 -13.17
CA ILE A 5 7.60 -18.88 -12.03
C ILE A 5 7.95 -20.29 -12.52
N PRO A 6 9.19 -20.77 -12.28
CA PRO A 6 9.56 -22.13 -12.61
C PRO A 6 8.70 -23.16 -11.86
N ASP A 7 8.21 -24.20 -12.56
CA ASP A 7 7.33 -25.23 -11.97
C ASP A 7 7.97 -25.99 -10.79
N ARG A 8 9.31 -26.05 -10.75
CA ARG A 8 10.08 -26.75 -9.71
C ARG A 8 10.30 -25.93 -8.44
N GLU A 9 9.89 -24.66 -8.41
CA GLU A 9 10.11 -23.80 -7.26
C GLU A 9 9.06 -24.11 -6.17
N ILE A 10 9.53 -24.46 -4.98
CA ILE A 10 8.70 -24.91 -3.86
C ILE A 10 8.84 -23.93 -2.70
N ILE A 11 7.71 -23.68 -2.02
CA ILE A 11 7.67 -22.98 -0.74
C ILE A 11 7.42 -24.02 0.35
N ASP A 12 8.29 -24.01 1.36
CA ASP A 12 8.10 -24.78 2.58
C ASP A 12 7.35 -23.93 3.62
N LEU A 13 6.12 -24.32 3.94
CA LEU A 13 5.27 -23.57 4.85
C LEU A 13 5.74 -23.66 6.30
N SER A 14 6.58 -24.65 6.64
CA SER A 14 7.12 -24.81 7.99
C SER A 14 8.04 -23.66 8.41
N LEU A 15 8.58 -22.94 7.43
CA LEU A 15 9.39 -21.73 7.63
C LEU A 15 8.54 -20.54 8.10
N MET A 16 7.22 -20.56 7.86
CA MET A 16 6.30 -19.48 8.21
C MET A 16 5.35 -19.84 9.36
N SER A 17 5.00 -21.13 9.49
CA SER A 17 4.06 -21.64 10.49
C SER A 17 4.64 -22.90 11.15
N LYS A 18 4.66 -22.94 12.48
CA LYS A 18 5.10 -24.15 13.22
C LYS A 18 4.13 -25.33 13.09
N THR A 19 2.93 -25.09 12.56
CA THR A 19 1.86 -26.08 12.47
C THR A 19 1.72 -26.61 11.04
N ASP A 20 2.06 -25.83 10.02
CA ASP A 20 1.96 -26.23 8.62
C ASP A 20 3.27 -26.79 8.10
N LEU A 21 3.34 -28.12 8.01
CA LEU A 21 4.54 -28.84 7.55
C LEU A 21 4.51 -29.14 6.04
N GLN A 22 3.59 -28.52 5.30
CA GLN A 22 3.39 -28.78 3.88
C GLN A 22 4.38 -28.01 3.01
N GLN A 23 4.73 -28.62 1.88
CA GLN A 23 5.46 -27.98 0.80
C GLN A 23 4.53 -27.81 -0.39
N ILE A 24 4.48 -26.59 -0.94
CA ILE A 24 3.60 -26.26 -2.06
C ILE A 24 4.39 -25.66 -3.23
N PRO A 25 3.98 -25.93 -4.49
CA PRO A 25 4.57 -25.23 -5.63
C PRO A 25 4.32 -23.72 -5.52
N ARG A 26 5.37 -22.90 -5.68
CA ARG A 26 5.24 -21.44 -5.64
C ARG A 26 4.29 -20.94 -6.71
N LYS A 27 4.32 -21.56 -7.89
CA LYS A 27 3.43 -21.24 -9.00
C LYS A 27 1.95 -21.36 -8.62
N HIS A 28 1.59 -22.43 -7.92
CA HIS A 28 0.22 -22.64 -7.45
C HIS A 28 -0.24 -21.53 -6.50
N LEU A 29 0.62 -21.11 -5.57
CA LEU A 29 0.33 -19.96 -4.70
C LEU A 29 0.13 -18.66 -5.51
N ALA A 30 0.98 -18.44 -6.51
CA ALA A 30 0.88 -17.26 -7.36
C ALA A 30 -0.41 -17.24 -8.21
N GLU A 31 -0.87 -18.39 -8.70
CA GLU A 31 -2.14 -18.54 -9.41
C GLU A 31 -3.32 -18.10 -8.52
N ILE A 32 -3.34 -18.56 -7.26
CA ILE A 32 -4.37 -18.16 -6.29
C ILE A 32 -4.31 -16.64 -6.03
N ILE A 33 -3.12 -16.09 -5.82
CA ILE A 33 -2.93 -14.65 -5.58
C ILE A 33 -3.40 -13.84 -6.80
N GLN A 34 -3.01 -14.23 -8.02
CA GLN A 34 -3.43 -13.57 -9.25
C GLN A 34 -4.95 -13.60 -9.40
N ALA A 35 -5.59 -14.75 -9.17
CA ALA A 35 -7.04 -14.88 -9.27
C ALA A 35 -7.77 -13.90 -8.31
N ARG A 36 -7.26 -13.74 -7.08
CA ARG A 36 -7.80 -12.77 -6.12
C ARG A 36 -7.63 -11.33 -6.58
N TYR A 37 -6.46 -10.95 -7.11
CA TYR A 37 -6.26 -9.58 -7.61
C TYR A 37 -7.09 -9.29 -8.86
N HIS A 38 -7.22 -10.25 -9.76
CA HIS A 38 -8.07 -10.14 -10.93
C HIS A 38 -9.52 -9.87 -10.52
N GLU A 39 -10.05 -10.61 -9.55
CA GLU A 39 -11.38 -10.37 -8.98
C GLU A 39 -11.51 -8.96 -8.39
N LEU A 40 -10.53 -8.51 -7.60
CA LEU A 40 -10.54 -7.15 -7.03
C LEU A 40 -10.55 -6.07 -8.13
N PHE A 41 -9.76 -6.23 -9.18
CA PHE A 41 -9.77 -5.28 -10.29
C PHE A 41 -11.06 -5.34 -11.11
N MET A 42 -11.69 -6.51 -11.23
CA MET A 42 -13.01 -6.62 -11.85
C MET A 42 -14.09 -5.89 -11.02
N LEU A 43 -14.03 -5.98 -9.69
CA LEU A 43 -14.93 -5.20 -8.81
C LEU A 43 -14.70 -3.70 -8.97
N ILE A 44 -13.44 -3.26 -9.02
CA ILE A 44 -13.09 -1.85 -9.28
C ILE A 44 -13.62 -1.41 -10.66
N LYS A 45 -13.44 -2.23 -11.69
CA LYS A 45 -13.94 -1.95 -13.04
C LYS A 45 -15.46 -1.79 -13.05
N GLU A 46 -16.17 -2.65 -12.34
CA GLU A 46 -17.63 -2.56 -12.25
C GLU A 46 -18.05 -1.26 -11.57
N GLU A 47 -17.38 -0.85 -10.49
CA GLU A 47 -17.62 0.45 -9.85
C GLU A 47 -17.30 1.62 -10.78
N LEU A 48 -16.25 1.53 -11.60
CA LEU A 48 -15.97 2.55 -12.61
C LEU A 48 -17.08 2.65 -13.66
N LYS A 49 -17.74 1.53 -14.01
CA LYS A 49 -18.90 1.56 -14.91
C LYS A 49 -20.10 2.24 -14.26
N THR A 50 -20.39 1.98 -12.97
CA THR A 50 -21.53 2.60 -12.28
C THR A 50 -21.43 4.13 -12.26
N VAL A 51 -20.21 4.66 -12.15
CA VAL A 51 -19.93 6.11 -12.22
C VAL A 51 -19.65 6.63 -13.63
N HIS A 52 -19.83 5.81 -14.67
CA HIS A 52 -19.62 6.15 -16.09
C HIS A 52 -18.19 6.63 -16.40
N ARG A 53 -17.19 5.98 -15.79
CA ARG A 53 -15.76 6.29 -15.95
C ARG A 53 -14.91 5.12 -16.49
N ASP A 54 -15.49 3.94 -16.74
CA ASP A 54 -14.78 2.80 -17.32
C ASP A 54 -14.12 3.18 -18.65
N GLY A 55 -12.80 2.99 -18.75
CA GLY A 55 -11.99 3.40 -19.91
C GLY A 55 -11.87 4.92 -20.15
N MET A 56 -12.47 5.78 -19.31
CA MET A 56 -12.52 7.24 -19.51
C MET A 56 -11.55 8.03 -18.61
N LEU A 57 -10.51 7.36 -18.10
CA LEU A 57 -9.51 7.94 -17.21
C LEU A 57 -8.15 8.01 -17.92
N PRO A 58 -7.89 9.04 -18.76
CA PRO A 58 -6.65 9.12 -19.54
C PRO A 58 -5.39 9.26 -18.68
N ALA A 59 -5.52 9.80 -17.46
CA ALA A 59 -4.45 9.84 -16.48
C ALA A 59 -4.19 8.46 -15.81
N GLY A 60 -5.08 7.49 -16.01
CA GLY A 60 -4.96 6.15 -15.49
C GLY A 60 -5.34 6.00 -14.02
N ALA A 61 -4.90 4.89 -13.44
CA ALA A 61 -5.06 4.54 -12.04
C ALA A 61 -3.71 4.55 -11.31
N VAL A 62 -3.72 5.00 -10.06
CA VAL A 62 -2.56 4.96 -9.17
C VAL A 62 -2.86 3.97 -8.05
N LEU A 63 -2.10 2.87 -8.00
CA LEU A 63 -2.23 1.87 -6.94
C LEU A 63 -1.28 2.23 -5.80
N THR A 64 -1.73 2.07 -4.56
CA THR A 64 -0.89 2.35 -3.37
C THR A 64 -1.17 1.33 -2.24
N GLY A 65 -0.53 1.50 -1.08
CA GLY A 65 -0.62 0.58 0.05
C GLY A 65 0.38 -0.58 -0.02
N GLY A 66 0.30 -1.53 0.92
CA GLY A 66 1.24 -2.66 0.96
C GLY A 66 0.99 -3.73 -0.11
N GLY A 67 -0.26 -3.91 -0.52
CA GLY A 67 -0.68 -4.96 -1.47
C GLY A 67 -0.08 -4.79 -2.87
N VAL A 68 0.29 -3.57 -3.26
CA VAL A 68 0.85 -3.31 -4.60
C VAL A 68 2.30 -3.76 -4.76
N LYS A 69 2.92 -4.29 -3.70
CA LYS A 69 4.27 -4.87 -3.77
C LYS A 69 4.29 -6.28 -4.37
N ILE A 70 3.12 -6.82 -4.74
CA ILE A 70 3.03 -8.11 -5.41
C ILE A 70 3.57 -8.01 -6.85
N PRO A 71 4.50 -8.90 -7.26
CA PRO A 71 5.03 -8.90 -8.62
C PRO A 71 3.95 -9.07 -9.69
N GLY A 72 4.02 -8.29 -10.77
CA GLY A 72 3.06 -8.34 -11.89
C GLY A 72 1.74 -7.60 -11.65
N ILE A 73 1.55 -6.96 -10.50
CA ILE A 73 0.27 -6.30 -10.19
C ILE A 73 -0.08 -5.18 -11.17
N ILE A 74 0.92 -4.44 -11.68
CA ILE A 74 0.72 -3.34 -12.62
C ILE A 74 0.14 -3.87 -13.93
N ASP A 75 0.68 -4.97 -14.45
CA ASP A 75 0.26 -5.52 -15.73
C ASP A 75 -1.14 -6.13 -15.63
N LEU A 76 -1.42 -6.87 -14.54
CA LEU A 76 -2.75 -7.42 -14.27
C LEU A 76 -3.80 -6.31 -14.16
N ALA A 77 -3.47 -5.22 -13.46
CA ALA A 77 -4.35 -4.07 -13.31
C ALA A 77 -4.59 -3.36 -14.66
N ARG A 78 -3.53 -3.17 -15.45
CA ARG A 78 -3.61 -2.53 -16.78
C ARG A 78 -4.50 -3.34 -17.73
N GLU A 79 -4.31 -4.65 -17.75
CA GLU A 79 -5.13 -5.57 -18.56
C GLU A 79 -6.59 -5.55 -18.12
N THR A 80 -6.84 -5.70 -16.82
CA THR A 80 -8.21 -5.82 -16.30
C THR A 80 -8.98 -4.50 -16.43
N LEU A 81 -8.36 -3.39 -16.03
CA LEU A 81 -8.99 -2.05 -16.01
C LEU A 81 -9.00 -1.37 -17.39
N ASN A 82 -8.16 -1.81 -18.33
CA ASN A 82 -7.95 -1.14 -19.62
C ASN A 82 -7.57 0.35 -19.46
N LEU A 83 -6.70 0.63 -18.50
CA LEU A 83 -6.23 1.97 -18.16
C LEU A 83 -4.71 1.96 -17.97
N PRO A 84 -3.99 3.09 -18.18
CA PRO A 84 -2.64 3.23 -17.66
C PRO A 84 -2.64 2.99 -16.14
N VAL A 85 -1.66 2.26 -15.63
CA VAL A 85 -1.53 1.98 -14.18
C VAL A 85 -0.11 2.23 -13.73
N GLN A 86 0.04 2.86 -12.57
CA GLN A 86 1.32 3.08 -11.90
C GLN A 86 1.21 2.84 -10.39
N ILE A 87 2.35 2.63 -9.73
CA ILE A 87 2.42 2.58 -8.26
C ILE A 87 2.69 3.99 -7.73
N GLY A 88 1.85 4.43 -6.80
CA GLY A 88 1.98 5.69 -6.09
C GLY A 88 2.76 5.54 -4.79
N PHE A 89 3.81 6.34 -4.66
CA PHE A 89 4.63 6.45 -3.46
C PHE A 89 4.30 7.77 -2.74
N PRO A 90 4.43 7.82 -1.40
CA PRO A 90 4.39 9.10 -0.68
C PRO A 90 5.48 10.03 -1.22
N GLN A 91 5.15 11.30 -1.46
CA GLN A 91 6.08 12.31 -1.98
C GLN A 91 6.08 13.55 -1.08
N ASN A 92 7.14 14.37 -1.16
CA ASN A 92 7.23 15.70 -0.54
C ASN A 92 7.18 15.71 1.01
N PHE A 93 7.87 14.78 1.67
CA PHE A 93 8.15 14.87 3.10
C PHE A 93 9.68 14.91 3.29
N GLU A 94 10.18 15.91 4.00
CA GLU A 94 11.60 16.05 4.35
C GLU A 94 11.76 15.68 5.83
N GLY A 95 12.66 14.76 6.17
CA GLY A 95 12.87 14.29 7.55
C GLY A 95 13.77 13.05 7.68
N VAL A 96 14.13 12.71 8.93
CA VAL A 96 15.17 11.71 9.33
C VAL A 96 14.80 10.25 9.04
N VAL A 97 13.73 9.98 8.29
CA VAL A 97 13.35 8.61 7.97
C VAL A 97 13.78 8.31 6.54
N ASP A 98 15.02 7.86 6.39
CA ASP A 98 15.65 7.41 5.13
C ASP A 98 14.91 6.22 4.45
N LYS A 99 13.68 5.88 4.86
CA LYS A 99 12.94 4.67 4.46
C LYS A 99 11.42 4.87 4.34
N ILE A 100 10.98 5.99 3.80
CA ILE A 100 9.54 6.20 3.51
C ILE A 100 9.24 6.06 2.00
N ASP A 101 10.20 5.57 1.22
CA ASP A 101 9.93 5.14 -0.16
C ASP A 101 9.24 3.76 -0.20
N ASP A 102 8.06 3.68 0.41
CA ASP A 102 7.24 2.47 0.43
C ASP A 102 5.75 2.87 0.29
N PRO A 103 5.01 2.31 -0.69
CA PRO A 103 3.61 2.63 -0.92
C PRO A 103 2.72 2.26 0.28
N SER A 104 3.18 1.40 1.19
CA SER A 104 2.48 1.05 2.44
C SER A 104 2.23 2.25 3.35
N TYR A 105 3.04 3.30 3.25
CA TYR A 105 2.92 4.48 4.11
C TYR A 105 2.00 5.58 3.54
N ALA A 106 1.47 5.40 2.33
CA ALA A 106 0.69 6.44 1.65
C ALA A 106 -0.51 6.93 2.46
N THR A 107 -1.25 6.02 3.10
CA THR A 107 -2.40 6.40 3.95
C THR A 107 -1.97 7.20 5.17
N ALA A 108 -0.96 6.73 5.92
CA ALA A 108 -0.52 7.39 7.15
C ALA A 108 0.01 8.81 6.87
N ILE A 109 0.83 8.95 5.83
CA ILE A 109 1.39 10.25 5.42
C ILE A 109 0.31 11.16 4.85
N GLY A 110 -0.59 10.61 4.03
CA GLY A 110 -1.75 11.34 3.51
C GLY A 110 -2.60 11.94 4.62
N LEU A 111 -2.83 11.20 5.71
CA LEU A 111 -3.55 11.68 6.88
C LEU A 111 -2.81 12.78 7.64
N LEU A 112 -1.48 12.67 7.81
CA LEU A 112 -0.68 13.72 8.45
C LEU A 112 -0.70 15.02 7.63
N ILE A 113 -0.50 14.91 6.31
CA ILE A 113 -0.58 16.05 5.39
C ILE A 113 -1.99 16.65 5.45
N TRP A 114 -3.03 15.83 5.40
CA TRP A 114 -4.41 16.27 5.51
C TRP A 114 -4.62 17.03 6.82
N GLY A 115 -4.31 16.45 7.98
CA GLY A 115 -4.47 17.07 9.30
C GLY A 115 -3.77 18.42 9.41
N SER A 116 -2.55 18.55 8.90
CA SER A 116 -1.81 19.82 8.91
C SER A 116 -2.47 20.95 8.11
N ARG A 117 -3.24 20.61 7.07
CA ARG A 117 -3.97 21.61 6.28
C ARG A 117 -5.23 22.12 6.99
N PHE A 118 -5.81 21.33 7.89
CA PHE A 118 -7.01 21.74 8.65
C PHE A 118 -6.71 22.73 9.78
N GLU A 119 -5.46 22.87 10.22
CA GLU A 119 -5.08 23.90 11.19
C GLU A 119 -5.24 25.33 10.68
N GLY A 120 -5.23 25.55 9.36
CA GLY A 120 -5.40 26.86 8.75
C GLY A 120 -6.84 27.39 8.69
N ALA A 121 -7.85 26.55 8.94
CA ALA A 121 -9.27 26.88 8.72
C ALA A 121 -10.10 26.82 10.02
N GLY A 122 -9.69 27.59 11.04
CA GLY A 122 -10.53 27.91 12.20
C GLY A 122 -10.53 26.85 13.31
N ARG A 123 -9.87 27.20 14.42
CA ARG A 123 -9.62 26.38 15.64
C ARG A 123 -8.57 25.26 15.46
N GLY A 124 -7.38 25.62 14.99
CA GLY A 124 -6.26 24.71 14.81
C GLY A 124 -5.47 24.43 16.10
N LEU A 125 -5.28 23.15 16.41
CA LEU A 125 -4.21 22.63 17.27
C LEU A 125 -2.89 22.88 16.51
N GLY A 126 -2.24 24.03 16.65
CA GLY A 126 -1.07 24.39 15.84
C GLY A 126 0.11 23.40 15.94
N LEU A 127 0.34 22.63 14.89
CA LEU A 127 1.50 21.79 14.62
C LEU A 127 2.10 22.21 13.28
N ASP A 128 2.98 23.20 13.35
CA ASP A 128 3.81 23.67 12.25
C ASP A 128 4.82 22.57 11.83
N LEU A 129 4.40 21.69 10.93
CA LEU A 129 5.19 20.55 10.41
C LEU A 129 6.51 20.94 9.73
N LYS A 130 6.72 22.22 9.37
CA LYS A 130 8.02 22.66 8.82
C LYS A 130 9.12 22.69 9.89
N ASN A 131 8.77 22.74 11.17
CA ASN A 131 9.70 22.77 12.29
C ASN A 131 9.54 21.58 13.25
N ILE A 132 8.78 20.54 12.87
CA ILE A 132 8.60 19.37 13.74
C ILE A 132 9.86 18.51 13.72
N ASP A 133 10.64 18.64 14.78
CA ASP A 133 11.74 17.73 15.13
C ASP A 133 11.15 16.36 15.50
N PHE A 134 11.02 15.50 14.49
CA PHE A 134 10.48 14.14 14.60
C PHE A 134 11.16 13.30 15.70
N SER A 135 12.42 13.61 16.05
CA SER A 135 13.13 12.94 17.15
C SER A 135 12.51 13.23 18.51
N LYS A 136 12.05 14.48 18.73
CA LYS A 136 11.35 14.88 19.96
C LYS A 136 9.93 14.33 19.98
N ALA A 137 9.23 14.37 18.85
CA ALA A 137 7.89 13.81 18.73
C ALA A 137 7.86 12.30 19.02
N PHE A 138 8.85 11.54 18.53
CA PHE A 138 8.97 10.10 18.82
C PHE A 138 9.31 9.82 20.30
N ASN A 139 10.17 10.63 20.93
CA ASN A 139 10.47 10.50 22.35
C ASN A 139 9.25 10.82 23.24
N GLN A 140 8.43 11.79 22.83
CA GLN A 140 7.20 12.14 23.53
C GLN A 140 6.14 11.05 23.38
N ALA A 141 5.96 10.51 22.17
CA ALA A 141 5.12 9.32 21.93
C ALA A 141 5.59 8.10 22.75
N LYS A 142 6.90 7.89 22.90
CA LYS A 142 7.47 6.81 23.72
C LYS A 142 7.18 7.00 25.22
N SER A 143 7.15 8.23 25.71
CA SER A 143 6.76 8.52 27.10
C SER A 143 5.27 8.27 27.35
N TRP A 144 4.43 8.59 26.36
CA TRP A 144 2.98 8.41 26.43
C TRP A 144 2.58 6.93 26.37
N VAL A 145 3.26 6.15 25.51
CA VAL A 145 3.12 4.68 25.48
C VAL A 145 3.61 4.05 26.79
N LYS A 146 4.69 4.58 27.39
CA LYS A 146 5.15 4.14 28.71
C LYS A 146 4.19 4.47 29.86
N SER A 147 3.41 5.55 29.75
CA SER A 147 2.37 5.88 30.75
C SER A 147 1.07 5.08 30.57
N LEU A 148 0.91 4.35 29.47
CA LEU A 148 -0.26 3.53 29.17
C LEU A 148 -0.01 2.03 29.32
N LEU A 149 1.23 1.63 29.59
CA LEU A 149 1.55 0.29 30.08
C LEU A 149 1.62 0.35 31.62
N PRO A 150 1.04 -0.63 32.34
CA PRO A 150 1.08 -0.66 33.80
C PRO A 150 2.49 -0.87 34.35
#